data_AF-A0A552RBN2-F1
#
_entry.id   AF-A0A552RBN2-F1
#
_cell.length_a   1.000
_cell.length_b   1.000
_cell.length_c   1.000
_cell.angle_alpha   90.00
_cell.angle_beta   90.00
_cell.angle_gamma   90.00
#
_symmetry.space_group_name_H-M   'P 1'
#
loop_
_entity.id
_entity.type
_entity.pdbx_description
1 polymer ?
#
loop_
_entity_poly.entity_id
_entity_poly.type
_entity_poly.pdbx_seq_one_letter_code
_entity_poly.pdbx_strand_id
1 'polypeptide(L)'
;MATIANIGFTDCTVGGLDFDVSMTAAPWTINVSGVDPANSSRVKGNVTGISAHIEGFGCSADFTGKVYGHYDNSTGNLVIDGTGSDLVASNADCLGLINDGDVASFNASYHVKVTSTGTSPVISTP
;
A
#
# COMPACT_ATOMS: atom_id res chain seq x y z
N MET A 1 13.29 -2.10 -10.67
CA MET A 1 11.98 -1.47 -10.41
C MET A 1 10.90 -2.50 -10.69
N ALA A 2 9.93 -2.65 -9.80
CA ALA A 2 8.82 -3.58 -9.93
C ALA A 2 7.50 -2.79 -9.91
N THR A 3 6.41 -3.38 -10.40
CA THR A 3 5.11 -2.71 -10.50
C THR A 3 4.00 -3.56 -9.92
N ILE A 4 2.97 -2.90 -9.40
CA ILE A 4 1.72 -3.51 -8.94
C ILE A 4 0.65 -3.16 -9.98
N ALA A 5 0.30 -4.14 -10.82
CA ALA A 5 -0.70 -3.96 -11.87
C ALA A 5 -2.14 -4.15 -11.35
N ASN A 6 -2.32 -4.93 -10.29
CA ASN A 6 -3.59 -5.15 -9.63
C ASN A 6 -3.34 -5.50 -8.15
N ILE A 7 -4.25 -5.08 -7.28
CA ILE A 7 -4.25 -5.42 -5.86
C ILE A 7 -5.71 -5.65 -5.42
N GLY A 8 -5.91 -6.70 -4.62
CA GLY A 8 -7.19 -6.96 -3.97
C GLY A 8 -7.18 -6.35 -2.59
N PHE A 9 -8.21 -5.57 -2.27
CA PHE A 9 -8.46 -5.05 -0.94
C PHE A 9 -9.55 -5.87 -0.27
N THR A 10 -9.31 -6.30 0.97
CA THR A 10 -10.28 -7.04 1.78
C THR A 10 -10.31 -6.43 3.18
N ASP A 11 -11.46 -6.54 3.86
CA ASP A 11 -11.63 -6.11 5.26
C ASP A 11 -11.18 -4.65 5.52
N CYS A 12 -11.44 -3.77 4.55
CA CYS A 12 -11.06 -2.36 4.66
C CYS A 12 -12.09 -1.61 5.49
N THR A 13 -11.66 -1.03 6.60
CA THR A 13 -12.55 -0.29 7.50
C THR A 13 -12.07 1.13 7.76
N VAL A 14 -12.98 2.10 7.75
CA VAL A 14 -12.74 3.47 8.24
C VAL A 14 -13.71 3.73 9.39
N GLY A 15 -13.20 4.05 10.57
CA GLY A 15 -14.03 4.31 11.75
C GLY A 15 -14.90 3.11 12.19
N GLY A 16 -14.52 1.88 11.83
CA GLY A 16 -15.27 0.67 12.13
C GLY A 16 -16.40 0.33 11.14
N LEU A 17 -16.51 1.07 10.03
CA LEU A 17 -17.42 0.78 8.92
C LEU A 17 -16.64 0.18 7.75
N ASP A 18 -17.24 -0.78 7.07
CA ASP A 18 -16.65 -1.42 5.88
C ASP A 18 -16.72 -0.50 4.66
N PHE A 19 -15.64 -0.52 3.87
CA PHE A 19 -15.49 0.24 2.63
C PHE A 19 -14.96 -0.65 1.52
N ASP A 20 -15.50 -0.46 0.33
CA ASP A 20 -14.91 -0.98 -0.89
C ASP A 20 -13.75 -0.07 -1.29
N VAL A 21 -12.59 -0.67 -1.56
CA VAL A 21 -11.40 0.05 -2.02
C VAL A 21 -11.02 -0.46 -3.40
N SER A 22 -10.76 0.45 -4.33
CA SER A 22 -10.36 0.12 -5.69
C SER A 22 -9.19 0.97 -6.16
N MET A 23 -8.36 0.43 -7.05
CA MET A 23 -7.33 1.22 -7.72
C MET A 23 -7.98 2.08 -8.81
N THR A 24 -7.75 3.39 -8.78
CA THR A 24 -8.21 4.30 -9.85
C THR A 24 -7.16 4.51 -10.93
N ALA A 25 -5.89 4.28 -10.61
CA ALA A 25 -4.80 4.27 -11.58
C ALA A 25 -3.86 3.08 -11.34
N ALA A 26 -3.42 2.45 -12.42
CA ALA A 26 -2.43 1.38 -12.41
C ALA A 26 -1.45 1.56 -13.59
N PRO A 27 -0.20 1.08 -13.45
CA PRO A 27 0.35 0.37 -12.30
C PRO A 27 0.92 1.32 -11.22
N TRP A 28 0.92 0.88 -9.97
CA TRP A 28 1.73 1.51 -8.92
C TRP A 28 3.18 1.02 -9.00
N THR A 29 4.13 1.86 -8.60
CA THR A 29 5.57 1.56 -8.73
C THR A 29 6.19 1.23 -7.38
N ILE A 30 6.96 0.14 -7.32
CA ILE A 30 7.75 -0.24 -6.14
C ILE A 30 9.20 0.22 -6.35
N ASN A 31 9.67 1.09 -5.46
CA ASN A 31 11.05 1.56 -5.41
C ASN A 31 11.75 0.95 -4.20
N VAL A 32 12.88 0.30 -4.44
CA VAL A 32 13.72 -0.30 -3.39
C VAL A 32 14.79 0.71 -2.99
N SER A 33 14.96 0.94 -1.68
CA SER A 33 15.97 1.85 -1.15
C SER A 33 17.21 1.12 -0.62
N GLY A 34 17.07 -0.12 -0.15
CA GLY A 34 18.21 -0.96 0.26
C GLY A 34 17.87 -1.95 1.37
N VAL A 35 18.84 -2.78 1.75
CA VAL A 35 18.71 -3.69 2.90
C VAL A 35 18.52 -2.88 4.18
N ASP A 36 17.62 -3.33 5.06
CA ASP A 36 17.42 -2.71 6.36
C ASP A 36 18.68 -2.89 7.22
N PRO A 37 19.34 -1.80 7.66
CA PRO A 37 20.53 -1.90 8.52
C PRO A 37 20.24 -2.57 9.87
N ALA A 38 18.98 -2.58 10.32
CA ALA A 38 18.56 -3.24 11.55
C ALA A 38 18.17 -4.72 11.33
N ASN A 39 17.93 -5.16 10.09
CA ASN A 39 17.55 -6.53 9.78
C ASN A 39 17.92 -6.89 8.34
N SER A 40 18.97 -7.68 8.16
CA SER A 40 19.48 -8.08 6.83
C SER A 40 18.49 -8.91 6.00
N SER A 41 17.44 -9.46 6.60
CA SER A 41 16.37 -10.18 5.89
C SER A 41 15.32 -9.25 5.29
N ARG A 42 15.37 -7.95 5.61
CA ARG A 42 14.41 -6.96 5.12
C ARG A 42 15.05 -6.03 4.09
N VAL A 43 14.28 -5.68 3.08
CA VAL A 43 14.66 -4.71 2.06
C VAL A 43 13.64 -3.57 2.08
N LYS A 44 14.09 -2.39 2.47
CA LYS A 44 13.26 -1.18 2.53
C LYS A 44 12.92 -0.68 1.13
N GLY A 45 11.78 -0.02 1.04
CA GLY A 45 11.31 0.61 -0.17
C GLY A 45 10.11 1.51 0.07
N ASN A 46 9.52 1.96 -1.03
CA ASN A 46 8.24 2.65 -1.05
C ASN A 46 7.43 2.24 -2.27
N VAL A 47 6.12 2.43 -2.18
CA VAL A 47 5.18 2.31 -3.29
C VAL A 47 4.71 3.71 -3.64
N THR A 48 4.92 4.13 -4.89
CA THR A 48 4.58 5.46 -5.41
C THR A 48 3.56 5.37 -6.52
N GLY A 49 2.86 6.49 -6.76
CA GLY A 49 1.79 6.54 -7.76
C GLY A 49 0.53 5.85 -7.28
N ILE A 50 0.34 5.76 -5.95
CA ILE A 50 -0.87 5.22 -5.37
C ILE A 50 -2.01 6.16 -5.71
N SER A 51 -3.09 5.57 -6.21
CA SER A 51 -4.35 6.23 -6.50
C SER A 51 -5.44 5.21 -6.24
N ALA A 52 -6.16 5.41 -5.14
CA ALA A 52 -7.23 4.53 -4.68
C ALA A 52 -8.52 5.33 -4.49
N HIS A 53 -9.65 4.70 -4.73
CA HIS A 53 -10.97 5.22 -4.41
C HIS A 53 -11.61 4.35 -3.35
N ILE A 54 -12.20 4.97 -2.34
CA ILE A 54 -13.03 4.30 -1.35
C ILE A 54 -14.50 4.68 -1.58
N GLU A 55 -15.38 3.70 -1.41
CA GLU A 55 -16.82 3.93 -1.46
C GLU A 55 -17.51 3.03 -0.43
N GLY A 56 -18.41 3.60 0.37
CA GLY A 56 -19.14 2.85 1.39
C GLY A 56 -19.94 3.75 2.32
N PHE A 57 -21.07 3.26 2.83
CA PHE A 57 -21.88 3.91 3.89
C PHE A 57 -22.18 5.42 3.70
N GLY A 58 -22.35 5.88 2.47
CA GLY A 58 -22.57 7.31 2.17
C GLY A 58 -21.30 8.17 2.28
N CYS A 59 -20.14 7.52 2.15
CA CYS A 59 -18.83 8.12 2.12
C CYS A 59 -18.08 7.67 0.86
N SER A 60 -17.51 8.65 0.15
CA SER A 60 -16.66 8.46 -1.00
C SER A 60 -15.44 9.36 -0.87
N ALA A 61 -14.24 8.84 -1.11
CA ALA A 61 -13.03 9.66 -1.13
C ALA A 61 -11.95 9.01 -2.00
N ASP A 62 -11.11 9.85 -2.59
CA ASP A 62 -9.91 9.42 -3.31
C ASP A 62 -8.67 9.62 -2.44
N PHE A 63 -7.77 8.65 -2.47
CA PHE A 63 -6.47 8.72 -1.79
C PHE A 63 -5.35 8.63 -2.81
N THR A 64 -4.49 9.64 -2.82
CA THR A 64 -3.32 9.66 -3.70
C THR A 64 -2.03 9.86 -2.91
N GLY A 65 -0.95 9.29 -3.42
CA GLY A 65 0.40 9.57 -2.91
C GLY A 65 1.32 8.36 -2.88
N LYS A 66 1.99 8.15 -1.74
CA LYS A 66 2.98 7.08 -1.55
C LYS A 66 2.94 6.51 -0.13
N VAL A 67 3.40 5.27 -0.01
CA VAL A 67 3.56 4.58 1.27
C VAL A 67 4.93 3.95 1.36
N TYR A 68 5.42 3.81 2.58
CA TYR A 68 6.72 3.21 2.87
C TYR A 68 6.52 1.81 3.43
N GLY A 69 7.51 0.97 3.20
CA GLY A 69 7.46 -0.40 3.67
C GLY A 69 8.76 -1.13 3.46
N HIS A 70 8.71 -2.42 3.70
CA HIS A 70 9.82 -3.31 3.47
C HIS A 70 9.33 -4.65 2.96
N TYR A 71 10.13 -5.26 2.10
CA TYR A 71 9.98 -6.64 1.72
C TYR A 71 10.78 -7.51 2.67
N ASP A 72 10.14 -8.49 3.30
CA ASP A 72 10.79 -9.44 4.21
C ASP A 72 11.09 -10.75 3.47
N ASN A 73 12.37 -10.98 3.15
CA ASN A 73 12.84 -12.17 2.45
C ASN A 73 12.58 -13.48 3.22
N SER A 74 12.39 -13.41 4.55
CA SER A 74 12.14 -14.62 5.36
C SER A 74 10.70 -15.11 5.23
N THR A 75 9.74 -14.21 5.04
CA THR A 75 8.31 -14.53 4.94
C THR A 75 7.76 -14.41 3.52
N GLY A 76 8.47 -13.71 2.64
CA GLY A 76 7.98 -13.41 1.29
C GLY A 76 6.95 -12.28 1.24
N ASN A 77 6.82 -11.49 2.30
CA ASN A 77 5.78 -10.48 2.43
C ASN A 77 6.34 -9.08 2.14
N LEU A 78 5.56 -8.29 1.39
CA LEU A 78 5.68 -6.84 1.35
C LEU A 78 4.84 -6.27 2.49
N VAL A 79 5.52 -5.71 3.49
CA VAL A 79 4.92 -5.09 4.67
C VAL A 79 4.94 -3.58 4.50
N ILE A 80 3.77 -2.97 4.62
CA ILE A 80 3.56 -1.53 4.68
C ILE A 80 3.14 -1.25 6.12
N ASP A 81 3.99 -0.55 6.87
CA ASP A 81 3.87 -0.39 8.32
C ASP A 81 3.13 0.88 8.74
N GLY A 82 2.47 1.55 7.79
CA GLY A 82 1.69 2.77 8.04
C GLY A 82 2.52 3.96 8.50
N THR A 83 3.84 3.80 8.67
CA THR A 83 4.73 4.88 9.10
C THR A 83 5.19 5.68 7.88
N GLY A 84 4.94 6.99 7.91
CA GLY A 84 5.32 7.91 6.83
C GLY A 84 4.48 7.78 5.56
N SER A 85 3.24 7.27 5.62
CA SER A 85 2.34 7.32 4.47
C SER A 85 1.94 8.75 4.15
N ASP A 86 2.13 9.14 2.89
CA ASP A 86 1.69 10.42 2.34
C ASP A 86 0.45 10.20 1.47
N LEU A 87 -0.53 9.43 1.97
CA LEU A 87 -1.81 9.23 1.29
C LEU A 87 -2.76 10.35 1.69
N VAL A 88 -3.03 11.25 0.75
CA VAL A 88 -3.85 12.44 0.99
C VAL A 88 -5.23 12.22 0.40
N ALA A 89 -6.25 12.48 1.21
CA ALA A 89 -7.65 12.44 0.80
C ALA A 89 -7.99 13.62 -0.12
N SER A 90 -8.78 13.35 -1.14
CA SER A 90 -9.35 14.33 -2.07
C SER A 90 -10.72 13.85 -2.54
N ASN A 91 -11.56 14.77 -3.01
CA ASN A 91 -12.95 14.47 -3.40
C ASN A 91 -13.72 13.75 -2.28
N ALA A 92 -13.44 14.12 -1.02
CA ALA A 92 -14.04 13.51 0.15
C ALA A 92 -15.48 14.02 0.33
N ASP A 93 -16.44 13.14 0.12
CA ASP A 93 -17.83 13.32 0.51
C ASP A 93 -18.19 12.25 1.53
N CYS A 94 -17.83 12.49 2.79
CA CYS A 94 -17.88 11.50 3.87
C CYS A 94 -18.56 12.05 5.14
N LEU A 95 -19.49 13.00 4.99
CA LEU A 95 -20.23 13.63 6.10
C LEU A 95 -19.31 14.19 7.20
N GLY A 96 -18.08 14.60 6.82
CA GLY A 96 -17.06 15.13 7.73
C GLY A 96 -16.18 14.09 8.43
N LEU A 97 -16.38 12.78 8.20
CA LEU A 97 -15.51 11.72 8.73
C LEU A 97 -14.14 11.69 8.06
N ILE A 98 -14.12 11.95 6.75
CA ILE A 98 -12.92 12.21 5.94
C ILE A 98 -13.14 13.55 5.26
N ASN A 99 -12.11 14.38 5.28
CA ASN A 99 -12.08 15.68 4.65
C ASN A 99 -10.93 15.73 3.64
N ASP A 100 -11.05 16.60 2.65
CA ASP A 100 -9.97 16.87 1.72
C ASP A 100 -8.72 17.36 2.46
N GLY A 101 -7.57 16.75 2.16
CA GLY A 101 -6.30 17.03 2.83
C GLY A 101 -6.00 16.13 4.03
N ASP A 102 -6.95 15.30 4.47
CA ASP A 102 -6.69 14.33 5.54
C ASP A 102 -5.64 13.30 5.09
N VAL A 103 -4.71 12.98 5.98
CA VAL A 103 -3.66 12.00 5.72
C VAL A 103 -4.06 10.65 6.30
N ALA A 104 -4.19 9.64 5.44
CA ALA A 104 -4.49 8.28 5.86
C ALA A 104 -3.21 7.47 6.14
N SER A 105 -3.25 6.70 7.23
CA SER A 105 -2.30 5.62 7.48
C SER A 105 -2.75 4.34 6.78
N PHE A 106 -1.87 3.76 5.96
CA PHE A 106 -2.13 2.49 5.29
C PHE A 106 -1.20 1.41 5.83
N ASN A 107 -1.79 0.41 6.49
CA ASN A 107 -1.09 -0.74 7.04
C ASN A 107 -1.52 -1.98 6.29
N ALA A 108 -0.58 -2.72 5.72
CA ALA A 108 -0.89 -3.92 4.99
C ALA A 108 0.28 -4.90 4.95
N SER A 109 -0.02 -6.18 4.81
CA SER A 109 0.96 -7.23 4.58
C SER A 109 0.50 -8.08 3.40
N TYR A 110 1.23 -7.97 2.29
CA TYR A 110 0.92 -8.69 1.06
C TYR A 110 1.97 -9.76 0.77
N HIS A 111 1.54 -11.02 0.68
CA HIS A 111 2.44 -12.08 0.25
C HIS A 111 2.76 -11.95 -1.24
N VAL A 112 4.03 -11.74 -1.59
CA VAL A 112 4.46 -11.56 -2.98
C VAL A 112 4.65 -12.92 -3.62
N LYS A 113 3.74 -13.30 -4.52
CA LYS A 113 3.87 -14.52 -5.32
C LYS A 113 4.55 -14.21 -6.65
N VAL A 114 5.68 -14.86 -6.91
CA VAL A 114 6.32 -14.83 -8.23
C VAL A 114 5.62 -15.86 -9.13
N THR A 115 5.18 -15.42 -10.31
CA THR A 115 4.46 -16.26 -11.29
C THR A 115 5.37 -17.27 -12.00
N SER A 116 6.69 -17.13 -11.84
CA SER A 116 7.72 -18.10 -12.22
C SER A 116 7.97 -19.08 -11.06
N THR A 117 7.26 -20.20 -11.04
CA THR A 117 7.48 -21.41 -10.21
C THR A 117 7.99 -21.18 -8.76
N GLY A 118 7.06 -20.89 -7.85
CA GLY A 118 7.02 -21.53 -6.52
C GLY A 118 7.86 -20.95 -5.38
N THR A 119 8.74 -19.98 -5.61
CA THR A 119 9.57 -19.39 -4.54
C THR A 119 9.20 -17.93 -4.31
N SER A 120 9.15 -17.50 -3.04
CA SER A 120 9.07 -16.08 -2.70
C SER A 120 10.28 -15.36 -3.32
N PRO A 121 10.09 -14.15 -3.89
CA PRO A 121 11.21 -13.42 -4.46
C PRO A 121 12.26 -13.17 -3.38
N VAL A 122 13.54 -13.26 -3.72
CA VAL A 122 14.62 -12.80 -2.84
C VAL A 122 15.14 -11.51 -3.42
N ILE A 123 15.00 -10.41 -2.68
CA ILE A 123 15.58 -9.13 -3.07
C ILE A 123 16.96 -9.05 -2.43
N SER A 124 18.00 -9.20 -3.25
CA SER A 124 19.39 -8.88 -2.88
C SER A 124 19.77 -7.54 -3.51
N THR A 125 20.26 -6.60 -2.71
CA THR A 125 20.89 -5.38 -3.27
C THR A 125 22.23 -5.75 -3.93
N PRO A 126 22.65 -5.02 -4.99
CA PRO A 126 23.96 -5.23 -5.61
C PRO A 126 25.13 -4.99 -4.64
#